data_AF-A0A2E5FFC6-F1
#
_entry.id   AF-A0A2E5FFC6-F1
#
_cell.length_a   1.000
_cell.length_b   1.000
_cell.length_c   1.000
_cell.angle_alpha   90.00
_cell.angle_beta   90.00
_cell.angle_gamma   90.00
#
_symmetry.space_group_name_H-M   'P 1'
#
loop_
_entity.id
_entity.type
_entity.pdbx_description
1 polymer ?
#
loop_
_entity_poly.entity_id
_entity_poly.type
_entity_poly.pdbx_seq_one_letter_code
_entity_poly.pdbx_strand_id
1 'polypeptide(L)'
;MKAFKAFFEKYSVWFISLGSPGLFLWAFFEAIFFPLPPDIGLIIFVKENPEIWINLAALSTVGSASGAMVGWLIGSVFKEKLEIKFAKNNKYQKIKRNLLKYGGEAIVFAGFTPLPYKLFAITSGMIGLPLKVLFWSSIIGRGARFALVGYVTAKFKDGISEFWSSPSGLIWIFVMFLALFIYAKRKSKNKENRLFKPKHLGGHDNKTWLDEGALSYLVTNLKVKSYLDIGCGPGGMIKLAESMDLKAYGIDGDPTLKFNNLDVLKHDYTKGESAFDQAVDLAWSVEFLEHVDERYQEHYMKDFQKAKYVFVTHAPIGKTGHHHVNCQSSEYWIDVFEKYGFKYERKHTENVRIHSTMPREFVKETGLVFSNLN
;
A
#
# COMPACT_ATOMS: atom_id res chain seq x y z
N MET A 1 0.98 29.78 29.24
CA MET A 1 1.23 30.09 27.81
C MET A 1 2.08 31.36 27.61
N LYS A 2 1.80 32.50 28.26
CA LYS A 2 2.59 33.75 28.14
C LYS A 2 4.08 33.60 28.52
N ALA A 3 4.39 32.94 29.64
CA ALA A 3 5.78 32.74 30.08
C ALA A 3 6.61 31.86 29.11
N PHE A 4 5.99 30.82 28.54
CA PHE A 4 6.64 29.97 27.53
C PHE A 4 6.88 30.73 26.23
N LYS A 5 5.92 31.56 25.79
CA LYS A 5 6.06 32.39 24.59
C LYS A 5 7.16 33.45 24.76
N ALA A 6 7.18 34.16 25.90
CA ALA A 6 8.22 35.14 26.20
C ALA A 6 9.61 34.50 26.34
N PHE A 7 9.69 33.32 26.95
CA PHE A 7 10.91 32.51 26.97
C PHE A 7 11.32 32.13 25.55
N PHE A 8 10.42 31.57 24.76
CA PHE A 8 10.70 31.18 23.37
C PHE A 8 11.26 32.35 22.55
N GLU A 9 10.58 33.50 22.56
CA GLU A 9 10.98 34.70 21.82
C GLU A 9 12.32 35.26 22.26
N LYS A 10 12.58 35.36 23.57
CA LYS A 10 13.85 35.91 24.08
C LYS A 10 15.06 35.07 23.64
N TYR A 11 14.95 33.74 23.76
CA TYR A 11 16.07 32.86 23.46
C TYR A 11 16.22 32.61 21.95
N SER A 12 15.13 32.54 21.19
CA SER A 12 15.21 32.41 19.73
C SER A 12 15.91 33.61 19.11
N VAL A 13 15.57 34.84 19.54
CA VAL A 13 16.23 36.08 19.08
C VAL A 13 17.72 36.05 19.40
N TRP A 14 18.12 35.58 20.59
CA TRP A 14 19.52 35.48 20.97
C TRP A 14 20.30 34.48 20.10
N PHE A 15 19.75 33.30 19.82
CA PHE A 15 20.41 32.36 18.89
C PHE A 15 20.47 32.90 17.48
N ILE A 16 19.40 33.54 17.00
CA ILE A 16 19.35 34.13 15.66
C ILE A 16 20.41 35.25 15.51
N SER A 17 20.60 36.09 16.53
CA SER A 17 21.59 37.19 16.48
C SER A 17 23.04 36.70 16.35
N LEU A 18 23.31 35.44 16.67
CA LEU A 18 24.65 34.83 16.52
C LEU A 18 24.90 34.27 15.12
N GLY A 19 23.94 34.34 14.20
CA GLY A 19 24.05 33.77 12.86
C GLY A 19 24.18 32.24 12.89
N SER A 20 24.84 31.66 11.88
CA SER A 20 25.03 30.21 11.76
C SER A 20 25.59 29.54 13.04
N PRO A 21 26.59 30.11 13.76
CA PRO A 21 27.01 29.62 15.07
C PRO A 21 25.88 29.47 16.10
N GLY A 22 24.88 30.36 16.07
CA GLY A 22 23.70 30.28 16.91
C GLY A 22 22.87 29.03 16.67
N LEU A 23 22.74 28.59 15.41
CA LEU A 23 22.05 27.35 15.06
C LEU A 23 22.76 26.11 15.61
N PHE A 24 24.10 26.09 15.55
CA PHE A 24 24.90 25.05 16.19
C PHE A 24 24.64 25.00 17.70
N LEU A 25 24.72 26.14 18.39
CA LEU A 25 24.53 26.22 19.84
C LEU A 25 23.11 25.83 20.25
N TRP A 26 22.11 26.20 19.45
CA TRP A 26 20.73 25.79 19.67
C TRP A 26 20.60 24.26 19.62
N ALA A 27 21.09 23.63 18.56
CA ALA A 27 21.06 22.17 18.42
C ALA A 27 21.87 21.44 19.49
N PHE A 28 23.00 22.02 19.90
CA PHE A 28 23.85 21.51 20.97
C PHE A 28 23.13 21.52 22.32
N PHE A 29 22.57 22.67 22.74
CA PHE A 29 21.92 22.77 24.04
C PHE A 29 20.60 22.00 24.12
N GLU A 30 19.84 21.86 23.01
CA GLU A 30 18.64 21.00 22.99
C GLU A 30 18.97 19.54 23.26
N ALA A 31 20.07 19.03 22.70
CA ALA A 31 20.49 17.67 22.92
C ALA A 31 20.92 17.40 24.39
N ILE A 32 21.20 18.44 25.17
CA ILE A 32 21.61 18.34 26.58
C ILE A 32 20.44 18.58 27.53
N PHE A 33 19.82 19.77 27.50
CA PHE A 33 18.80 20.17 28.49
C PHE A 33 17.68 21.05 27.93
N PHE A 34 17.89 21.77 26.83
CA PHE A 34 16.99 22.82 26.37
C PHE A 34 15.65 22.24 25.84
N PRO A 35 14.51 22.93 26.02
CA PRO A 35 13.20 22.42 25.60
C PRO A 35 12.81 22.82 24.18
N LEU A 36 13.58 23.68 23.49
CA LEU A 36 13.22 24.18 22.16
C LEU A 36 13.78 23.28 21.06
N PRO A 37 12.93 22.66 20.22
CA PRO A 37 13.39 21.82 19.11
C PRO A 37 14.31 22.60 18.14
N PRO A 38 15.46 22.04 17.76
CA PRO A 38 16.38 22.70 16.83
C PRO A 38 15.81 22.85 15.42
N ASP A 39 14.81 22.03 15.07
CA ASP A 39 14.10 22.11 13.81
C ASP A 39 13.55 23.52 13.55
N ILE A 40 13.04 24.19 14.58
CA ILE A 40 12.49 25.55 14.46
C ILE A 40 13.58 26.54 14.08
N GLY A 41 14.73 26.47 14.77
CA GLY A 41 15.90 27.27 14.42
C GLY A 41 16.33 26.99 12.98
N LEU A 42 16.47 25.73 12.59
CA LEU A 42 16.87 25.35 11.24
C LEU A 42 15.92 25.92 10.17
N ILE A 43 14.61 25.86 10.40
CA ILE A 43 13.61 26.40 9.47
C ILE A 43 13.78 27.91 9.28
N ILE A 44 13.97 28.66 10.37
CA ILE A 44 14.14 30.12 10.32
C ILE A 44 15.37 30.46 9.47
N PHE A 45 16.51 29.85 9.78
CA PHE A 45 17.77 30.08 9.08
C PHE A 45 17.72 29.68 7.59
N VAL A 46 17.10 28.54 7.28
CA VAL A 46 16.96 28.05 5.90
C VAL A 46 15.99 28.91 5.09
N LYS A 47 14.93 29.43 5.71
CA LYS A 47 13.99 30.31 5.00
C LYS A 47 14.64 31.61 4.55
N GLU A 48 15.55 32.16 5.36
CA GLU A 48 16.32 33.36 5.02
C GLU A 48 17.40 33.06 3.97
N ASN A 49 18.01 31.87 4.02
CA ASN A 49 19.14 31.50 3.16
C ASN A 49 18.96 30.08 2.56
N PRO A 50 18.01 29.88 1.64
CA PRO A 50 17.66 28.56 1.14
C PRO A 50 18.80 27.89 0.38
N GLU A 51 19.66 28.64 -0.30
CA GLU A 51 20.76 28.10 -1.12
C GLU A 51 21.80 27.30 -0.29
N ILE A 52 21.94 27.61 1.00
CA ILE A 52 22.93 26.98 1.89
C ILE A 52 22.31 25.97 2.86
N TRP A 53 21.09 25.48 2.58
CA TRP A 53 20.35 24.60 3.48
C TRP A 53 21.13 23.34 3.90
N ILE A 54 21.97 22.80 3.01
CA ILE A 54 22.83 21.64 3.29
C ILE A 54 23.82 21.95 4.42
N ASN A 55 24.46 23.12 4.35
CA ASN A 55 25.43 23.55 5.36
C ASN A 55 24.75 23.78 6.71
N LEU A 56 23.55 24.39 6.71
CA LEU A 56 22.77 24.63 7.93
C LEU A 56 22.27 23.32 8.57
N ALA A 57 21.87 22.34 7.75
CA ALA A 57 21.50 21.01 8.22
C ALA A 57 22.71 20.23 8.78
N ALA A 58 23.85 20.28 8.09
CA ALA A 58 25.09 19.69 8.57
C ALA A 58 25.54 20.32 9.89
N LEU A 59 25.47 21.65 10.00
CA LEU A 59 25.84 22.38 11.21
C LEU A 59 24.94 22.00 12.40
N SER A 60 23.62 21.94 12.18
CA SER A 60 22.66 21.43 13.18
C SER A 60 22.98 20.00 13.62
N THR A 61 23.39 19.15 12.68
CA THR A 61 23.75 17.75 12.92
C THR A 61 24.97 17.63 13.82
N VAL A 62 26.04 18.37 13.51
CA VAL A 62 27.28 18.38 14.31
C VAL A 62 26.99 18.97 15.70
N GLY A 63 26.21 20.04 15.80
CA GLY A 63 25.78 20.62 17.09
C GLY A 63 25.03 19.61 17.94
N SER A 64 24.01 18.96 17.38
CA SER A 64 23.20 17.96 18.09
C SER A 64 24.01 16.73 18.50
N ALA A 65 24.88 16.22 17.63
CA ALA A 65 25.75 15.08 17.95
C ALA A 65 26.74 15.42 19.07
N SER A 66 27.35 16.61 19.03
CA SER A 66 28.25 17.09 20.08
C SER A 66 27.52 17.25 21.41
N GLY A 67 26.30 17.79 21.41
CA GLY A 67 25.47 17.90 22.61
C GLY A 67 25.06 16.52 23.16
N ALA A 68 24.79 15.55 22.28
CA ALA A 68 24.48 14.18 22.67
C ALA A 68 25.67 13.48 23.33
N MET A 69 26.91 13.75 22.90
CA MET A 69 28.12 13.27 23.59
C MET A 69 28.21 13.82 25.01
N VAL A 70 27.87 15.10 25.23
CA VAL A 70 27.77 15.67 26.58
C VAL A 70 26.65 15.00 27.39
N GLY A 71 25.48 14.78 26.78
CA GLY A 71 24.39 14.04 27.42
C GLY A 71 24.81 12.62 27.84
N TRP A 72 25.58 11.93 27.00
CA TRP A 72 26.16 10.62 27.33
C TRP A 72 27.13 10.71 28.50
N LEU A 73 28.01 11.71 28.53
CA LEU A 73 28.94 11.93 29.66
C LEU A 73 28.17 12.19 30.96
N ILE A 74 27.12 13.00 30.91
CA ILE A 74 26.24 13.22 32.07
C ILE A 74 25.61 11.90 32.53
N GLY A 75 25.12 11.09 31.59
CA GLY A 75 24.54 9.78 31.88
C GLY A 75 25.55 8.81 32.52
N SER A 76 26.78 8.79 32.04
CA SER A 76 27.83 7.90 32.56
C SER A 76 28.33 8.35 33.94
N VAL A 77 28.51 9.66 34.16
CA VAL A 77 29.03 10.22 35.42
C VAL A 77 27.97 10.18 36.53
N PHE A 78 26.72 10.51 36.23
CA PHE A 78 25.65 10.61 37.23
C PHE A 78 24.73 9.38 37.25
N LYS A 79 25.21 8.23 36.77
CA LYS A 79 24.44 6.99 36.57
C LYS A 79 23.54 6.66 37.76
N GLU A 80 24.10 6.50 38.96
CA GLU A 80 23.36 6.07 40.17
C GLU A 80 22.25 7.05 40.54
N LYS A 81 22.55 8.36 40.57
CA LYS A 81 21.57 9.41 40.88
C LYS A 81 20.44 9.45 39.85
N LEU A 82 20.77 9.31 38.57
CA LEU A 82 19.80 9.31 37.48
C LEU A 82 18.96 8.03 37.46
N GLU A 83 19.54 6.87 37.81
CA GLU A 83 18.79 5.62 37.92
C GLU A 83 17.74 5.68 39.03
N ILE A 84 18.09 6.22 40.21
CA ILE A 84 17.13 6.44 41.30
C ILE A 84 16.02 7.41 40.84
N LYS A 85 16.41 8.53 40.22
CA LYS A 85 15.46 9.56 39.75
C LYS A 85 14.50 9.03 38.68
N PHE A 86 14.96 8.19 37.77
CA PHE A 86 14.16 7.68 36.66
C PHE A 86 13.59 6.27 36.87
N ALA A 87 13.85 5.62 38.00
CA ALA A 87 13.42 4.25 38.27
C ALA A 87 11.93 4.01 37.99
N LYS A 88 11.06 4.92 38.43
CA LYS A 88 9.60 4.84 38.25
C LYS A 88 9.08 5.40 36.92
N ASN A 89 9.96 5.90 36.05
CA ASN A 89 9.56 6.52 34.80
C ASN A 89 9.41 5.48 33.67
N ASN A 90 8.17 5.15 33.31
CA ASN A 90 7.85 4.18 32.25
C ASN A 90 8.51 4.50 30.90
N LYS A 91 8.68 5.78 30.57
CA LYS A 91 9.31 6.23 29.32
C LYS A 91 10.80 5.89 29.33
N TYR A 92 11.48 6.17 30.45
CA TYR A 92 12.87 5.79 30.65
C TYR A 92 13.04 4.27 30.56
N GLN A 93 12.20 3.48 31.23
CA GLN A 93 12.31 2.01 31.20
C GLN A 93 12.14 1.44 29.78
N LYS A 94 11.21 2.01 28.99
CA LYS A 94 11.04 1.63 27.58
C LYS A 94 12.28 1.99 26.73
N ILE A 95 12.85 3.17 26.93
CA ILE A 95 14.06 3.62 26.24
C ILE A 95 15.25 2.74 26.61
N LYS A 96 15.48 2.47 27.90
CA LYS A 96 16.52 1.58 28.40
C LYS A 96 16.41 0.19 27.75
N ARG A 97 15.22 -0.40 27.73
CA ARG A 97 14.98 -1.71 27.09
C ARG A 97 15.30 -1.68 25.59
N ASN A 98 14.86 -0.65 24.88
CA ASN A 98 15.11 -0.52 23.45
C ASN A 98 16.59 -0.33 23.14
N LEU A 99 17.31 0.47 23.93
CA LEU A 99 18.74 0.68 23.77
C LEU A 99 19.53 -0.60 24.06
N LEU A 100 19.14 -1.38 25.09
CA LEU A 100 19.77 -2.67 25.37
C LEU A 100 19.54 -3.70 24.25
N LYS A 101 18.37 -3.67 23.61
CA LYS A 101 18.01 -4.63 22.55
C LYS A 101 18.58 -4.25 21.17
N TYR A 102 18.53 -2.98 20.82
CA TYR A 102 18.78 -2.50 19.44
C TYR A 102 20.00 -1.57 19.33
N GLY A 103 20.58 -1.12 20.45
CA GLY A 103 21.78 -0.28 20.46
C GLY A 103 21.66 0.97 19.58
N GLY A 104 22.58 1.09 18.63
CA GLY A 104 22.64 2.22 17.68
C GLY A 104 21.37 2.39 16.84
N GLU A 105 20.68 1.31 16.47
CA GLU A 105 19.46 1.38 15.67
C GLU A 105 18.34 2.14 16.41
N ALA A 106 18.21 1.92 17.72
CA ALA A 106 17.26 2.65 18.55
C ALA A 106 17.60 4.15 18.60
N ILE A 107 18.89 4.51 18.56
CA ILE A 107 19.35 5.90 18.54
C ILE A 107 19.04 6.55 17.18
N VAL A 108 19.31 5.85 16.07
CA VAL A 108 18.95 6.32 14.72
C VAL A 108 17.46 6.59 14.63
N PHE A 109 16.64 5.63 15.07
CA PHE A 109 15.18 5.77 15.08
C PHE A 109 14.72 6.94 15.97
N ALA A 110 15.30 7.08 17.16
CA ALA A 110 14.98 8.18 18.07
C ALA A 110 15.39 9.55 17.53
N GLY A 111 16.54 9.64 16.85
CA GLY A 111 17.03 10.88 16.25
C GLY A 111 16.19 11.33 15.06
N PHE A 112 15.66 10.38 14.30
CA PHE A 112 14.81 10.67 13.15
C PHE A 112 13.37 11.04 13.53
N THR A 113 12.86 10.51 14.64
CA THR A 113 11.45 10.69 15.08
C THR A 113 11.29 11.87 16.05
N PRO A 114 10.06 12.37 16.32
CA PRO A 114 9.81 13.43 17.31
C PRO A 114 9.94 12.95 18.78
N LEU A 115 10.72 11.90 19.03
CA LEU A 115 11.01 11.40 20.37
C LEU A 115 12.01 12.31 21.10
N PRO A 116 12.02 12.34 22.45
CA PRO A 116 12.94 13.17 23.21
C PRO A 116 14.36 12.61 23.16
N TYR A 117 15.11 13.03 22.14
CA TYR A 117 16.44 12.52 21.85
C TYR A 117 17.42 12.63 23.02
N LYS A 118 17.37 13.73 23.79
CA LYS A 118 18.22 13.91 24.99
C LYS A 118 18.10 12.77 26.00
N LEU A 119 16.91 12.19 26.13
CA LEU A 119 16.69 11.05 27.03
C LEU A 119 17.38 9.78 26.50
N PHE A 120 17.45 9.59 25.18
CA PHE A 120 18.24 8.51 24.58
C PHE A 120 19.74 8.73 24.77
N ALA A 121 20.25 9.95 24.57
CA ALA A 121 21.65 10.27 24.78
C ALA A 121 22.10 10.02 26.24
N ILE A 122 21.35 10.56 27.21
CA ILE A 122 21.62 10.36 28.64
C ILE A 122 21.50 8.88 29.02
N THR A 123 20.43 8.20 28.62
CA THR A 123 20.24 6.78 28.95
C THR A 123 21.35 5.91 28.34
N SER A 124 21.84 6.24 27.13
CA SER A 124 22.97 5.54 26.50
C SER A 124 24.24 5.63 27.34
N GLY A 125 24.50 6.79 27.97
CA GLY A 125 25.58 6.96 28.94
C GLY A 125 25.38 6.14 30.21
N MET A 126 24.17 6.16 30.76
CA MET A 126 23.82 5.41 31.98
C MET A 126 24.01 3.90 31.82
N ILE A 127 23.70 3.35 30.64
CA ILE A 127 23.86 1.91 30.35
C ILE A 127 25.26 1.56 29.84
N GLY A 128 26.15 2.53 29.63
CA GLY A 128 27.50 2.29 29.14
C GLY A 128 27.60 1.90 27.66
N LEU A 129 26.68 2.38 26.82
CA LEU A 129 26.77 2.15 25.36
C LEU A 129 28.04 2.82 24.81
N PRO A 130 28.81 2.20 23.91
CA PRO A 130 30.03 2.83 23.39
C PRO A 130 29.77 4.20 22.77
N LEU A 131 30.55 5.22 23.16
CA LEU A 131 30.39 6.61 22.69
C LEU A 131 30.42 6.71 21.15
N LYS A 132 31.25 5.89 20.49
CA LYS A 132 31.33 5.81 19.02
C LYS A 132 30.01 5.39 18.40
N VAL A 133 29.29 4.45 19.02
CA VAL A 133 27.97 4.00 18.54
C VAL A 133 26.96 5.13 18.65
N LEU A 134 26.93 5.83 19.80
CA LEU A 134 26.07 7.00 19.96
C LEU A 134 26.40 8.07 18.91
N PHE A 135 27.67 8.43 18.74
CA PHE A 135 28.10 9.48 17.82
C PHE A 135 27.64 9.21 16.38
N TRP A 136 27.98 8.05 15.81
CA TRP A 136 27.61 7.73 14.43
C TRP A 136 26.10 7.54 14.26
N SER A 137 25.43 6.91 15.24
CA SER A 137 23.97 6.78 15.20
C SER A 137 23.27 8.14 15.29
N SER A 138 23.85 9.10 16.04
CA SER A 138 23.37 10.48 16.11
C SER A 138 23.49 11.16 14.77
N ILE A 139 24.66 11.09 14.13
CA ILE A 139 24.90 11.68 12.81
C ILE A 139 23.91 11.15 11.78
N ILE A 140 23.68 9.83 11.75
CA ILE A 140 22.74 9.22 10.79
C ILE A 140 21.29 9.65 11.09
N GLY A 141 20.82 9.45 12.32
CA GLY A 141 19.42 9.72 12.67
C GLY A 141 19.05 11.20 12.63
N ARG A 142 19.84 12.05 13.31
CA ARG A 142 19.62 13.50 13.35
C ARG A 142 19.96 14.15 12.01
N GLY A 143 21.03 13.71 11.35
CA GLY A 143 21.42 14.23 10.04
C GLY A 143 20.35 13.99 8.98
N ALA A 144 19.78 12.78 8.92
CA ALA A 144 18.67 12.50 8.01
C ALA A 144 17.46 13.41 8.28
N ARG A 145 17.12 13.66 9.56
CA ARG A 145 16.02 14.55 9.94
C ARG A 145 16.29 16.01 9.56
N PHE A 146 17.45 16.55 9.91
CA PHE A 146 17.79 17.94 9.61
C PHE A 146 17.97 18.18 8.10
N ALA A 147 18.55 17.24 7.37
CA ALA A 147 18.63 17.32 5.91
C ALA A 147 17.22 17.34 5.29
N LEU A 148 16.30 16.51 5.78
CA LEU A 148 14.92 16.49 5.30
C LEU A 148 14.21 17.82 5.59
N VAL A 149 14.29 18.32 6.84
CA VAL A 149 13.68 19.60 7.23
C VAL A 149 14.26 20.73 6.38
N GLY A 150 15.58 20.82 6.28
CA GLY A 150 16.26 21.84 5.46
C GLY A 150 15.86 21.78 3.99
N TYR A 151 15.83 20.59 3.37
CA TYR A 151 15.43 20.43 1.98
C TYR A 151 13.99 20.88 1.72
N VAL A 152 13.05 20.46 2.58
CA VAL A 152 11.63 20.84 2.43
C VAL A 152 11.46 22.35 2.63
N THR A 153 12.09 22.94 3.64
CA THR A 153 12.01 24.38 3.87
C THR A 153 12.60 25.18 2.71
N ALA A 154 13.75 24.77 2.18
CA ALA A 154 14.39 25.45 1.05
C ALA A 154 13.52 25.40 -0.21
N LYS A 155 12.86 24.28 -0.47
CA LYS A 155 12.03 24.07 -1.68
C LYS A 155 10.67 24.78 -1.62
N PHE A 156 10.12 24.98 -0.42
CA PHE A 156 8.74 25.45 -0.23
C PHE A 156 8.64 26.73 0.62
N LYS A 157 9.68 27.59 0.58
CA LYS A 157 9.87 28.78 1.44
C LYS A 157 8.65 29.73 1.54
N ASP A 158 7.86 29.86 0.47
CA ASP A 158 6.77 30.84 0.36
C ASP A 158 5.40 30.32 0.82
N GLY A 159 5.23 29.01 1.06
CA GLY A 159 3.93 28.39 1.38
C GLY A 159 3.77 27.89 2.83
N ILE A 160 4.69 28.22 3.72
CA ILE A 160 5.02 27.39 4.90
C ILE A 160 4.95 28.15 6.25
N SER A 161 4.61 29.43 6.29
CA SER A 161 4.74 30.25 7.52
C SER A 161 3.86 29.84 8.70
N GLU A 162 2.65 29.33 8.50
CA GLU A 162 1.74 28.99 9.61
C GLU A 162 1.86 27.54 10.10
N PHE A 163 2.19 26.60 9.20
CA PHE A 163 2.21 25.17 9.48
C PHE A 163 3.37 24.73 10.39
N TRP A 164 4.50 25.45 10.35
CA TRP A 164 5.76 25.07 10.98
C TRP A 164 5.96 25.67 12.38
N SER A 165 5.11 26.64 12.74
CA SER A 165 5.15 27.35 14.02
C SER A 165 4.54 26.55 15.18
N SER A 166 3.98 25.37 14.91
CA SER A 166 3.28 24.52 15.87
C SER A 166 4.02 23.19 16.12
N PRO A 167 4.03 22.65 17.36
CA PRO A 167 4.46 21.27 17.65
C PRO A 167 3.76 20.20 16.80
N SER A 168 2.60 20.51 16.20
CA SER A 168 1.90 19.64 15.24
C SER A 168 2.59 19.53 13.87
N GLY A 169 3.40 20.51 13.45
CA GLY A 169 4.12 20.46 12.16
C GLY A 169 5.12 19.30 12.10
N LEU A 170 5.76 18.95 13.22
CA LEU A 170 6.68 17.81 13.34
C LEU A 170 5.97 16.45 13.24
N ILE A 171 4.70 16.38 13.68
CA ILE A 171 3.87 15.19 13.53
C ILE A 171 3.52 14.97 12.05
N TRP A 172 3.26 16.05 11.31
CA TRP A 172 2.95 15.97 9.89
C TRP A 172 4.13 15.57 9.00
N ILE A 173 5.37 15.93 9.35
CA ILE A 173 6.57 15.43 8.65
C ILE A 173 6.67 13.90 8.77
N PHE A 174 6.38 13.36 9.96
CA PHE A 174 6.33 11.92 10.19
C PHE A 174 5.15 11.26 9.45
N VAL A 175 3.98 11.90 9.39
CA VAL A 175 2.82 11.42 8.61
C VAL A 175 3.11 11.41 7.12
N MET A 176 3.74 12.46 6.59
CA MET A 176 4.13 12.55 5.18
C MET A 176 5.17 11.49 4.82
N PHE A 177 6.09 11.18 5.74
CA PHE A 177 7.04 10.07 5.60
C PHE A 177 6.34 8.70 5.63
N LEU A 178 5.40 8.47 6.55
CA LEU A 178 4.62 7.23 6.62
C LEU A 178 3.79 7.04 5.35
N ALA A 179 3.18 8.11 4.83
CA ALA A 179 2.43 8.08 3.58
C ALA A 179 3.34 7.76 2.38
N LEU A 180 4.51 8.38 2.27
CA LEU A 180 5.49 8.10 1.23
C LEU A 180 6.07 6.69 1.33
N PHE A 181 6.35 6.20 2.54
CA PHE A 181 6.82 4.83 2.79
C PHE A 181 5.76 3.79 2.42
N ILE A 182 4.50 3.99 2.82
CA ILE A 182 3.37 3.13 2.42
C ILE A 182 3.19 3.18 0.90
N TYR A 183 3.25 4.36 0.29
CA TYR A 183 3.17 4.51 -1.16
C TYR A 183 4.31 3.78 -1.87
N ALA A 184 5.56 3.91 -1.42
CA ALA A 184 6.73 3.23 -1.97
C ALA A 184 6.64 1.70 -1.79
N LYS A 185 6.22 1.22 -0.61
CA LYS A 185 5.94 -0.22 -0.38
C LYS A 185 4.83 -0.74 -1.27
N ARG A 186 3.73 0.01 -1.44
CA ARG A 186 2.64 -0.35 -2.37
C ARG A 186 3.13 -0.38 -3.82
N LYS A 187 3.94 0.60 -4.23
CA LYS A 187 4.53 0.66 -5.58
C LYS A 187 5.52 -0.49 -5.80
N SER A 188 6.34 -0.83 -4.80
CA SER A 188 7.27 -1.97 -4.86
C SER A 188 6.54 -3.30 -4.91
N LYS A 189 5.53 -3.51 -4.05
CA LYS A 189 4.69 -4.72 -4.07
C LYS A 189 3.89 -4.85 -5.36
N ASN A 190 3.38 -3.75 -5.91
CA ASN A 190 2.72 -3.73 -7.21
C ASN A 190 3.71 -3.98 -8.36
N LYS A 191 4.99 -3.60 -8.22
CA LYS A 191 6.03 -3.89 -9.21
C LYS A 191 6.43 -5.37 -9.16
N GLU A 192 6.57 -5.96 -7.97
CA GLU A 192 6.86 -7.38 -7.77
C GLU A 192 5.70 -8.27 -8.27
N ASN A 193 4.45 -7.90 -7.96
CA ASN A 193 3.26 -8.56 -8.49
C ASN A 193 3.10 -8.38 -10.02
N ARG A 194 3.63 -7.31 -10.62
CA ARG A 194 3.66 -7.13 -12.08
C ARG A 194 4.77 -7.94 -12.74
N LEU A 195 5.89 -8.18 -12.05
CA LEU A 195 7.00 -9.02 -12.53
C LEU A 195 6.69 -10.51 -12.45
N PHE A 196 5.74 -10.92 -11.59
CA PHE A 196 5.26 -12.29 -11.45
C PHE A 196 3.86 -12.50 -12.06
N LYS A 197 3.51 -11.81 -13.16
CA LYS A 197 2.35 -12.24 -13.95
C LYS A 197 2.74 -13.47 -14.76
N PRO A 198 2.07 -14.63 -14.59
CA PRO A 198 2.24 -15.76 -15.50
C PRO A 198 2.09 -15.30 -16.95
N LYS A 199 2.76 -15.97 -17.90
CA LYS A 199 2.82 -15.53 -19.30
C LYS A 199 1.42 -15.45 -19.96
N HIS A 200 0.49 -16.30 -19.52
CA HIS A 200 -0.86 -16.44 -20.10
C HIS A 200 -2.00 -16.59 -19.08
N LEU A 201 -1.71 -16.66 -17.78
CA LEU A 201 -2.72 -16.84 -16.72
C LEU A 201 -2.74 -15.63 -15.78
N GLY A 202 -3.89 -15.39 -15.16
CA GLY A 202 -4.09 -14.29 -14.22
C GLY A 202 -4.56 -13.00 -14.90
N GLY A 203 -3.94 -11.87 -14.57
CA GLY A 203 -4.32 -10.56 -15.15
C GLY A 203 -5.41 -9.80 -14.40
N HIS A 204 -6.17 -10.47 -13.53
CA HIS A 204 -7.26 -9.92 -12.73
C HIS A 204 -6.80 -9.00 -11.56
N ASP A 205 -5.50 -8.89 -11.27
CA ASP A 205 -4.92 -8.04 -10.22
C ASP A 205 -5.58 -8.24 -8.82
N ASN A 206 -5.97 -9.48 -8.51
CA ASN A 206 -6.72 -9.88 -7.32
C ASN A 206 -8.05 -9.12 -7.10
N LYS A 207 -8.69 -8.70 -8.19
CA LYS A 207 -10.02 -8.09 -8.22
C LYS A 207 -11.01 -8.98 -8.97
N THR A 208 -12.26 -8.91 -8.57
CA THR A 208 -13.40 -9.47 -9.33
C THR A 208 -14.35 -8.32 -9.64
N TRP A 209 -14.82 -8.24 -10.88
CA TRP A 209 -15.88 -7.32 -11.26
C TRP A 209 -17.23 -8.00 -10.98
N LEU A 210 -17.94 -7.52 -9.96
CA LEU A 210 -19.24 -8.06 -9.61
C LEU A 210 -20.35 -7.49 -10.50
N ASP A 211 -21.32 -8.33 -10.84
CA ASP A 211 -22.53 -7.91 -11.53
C ASP A 211 -23.78 -8.58 -10.94
N GLU A 212 -24.26 -8.00 -9.83
CA GLU A 212 -25.44 -8.47 -9.13
C GLU A 212 -26.71 -8.35 -9.96
N GLY A 213 -26.88 -7.26 -10.72
CA GLY A 213 -28.10 -7.03 -11.49
C GLY A 213 -28.23 -7.99 -12.68
N ALA A 214 -27.15 -8.23 -13.42
CA ALA A 214 -27.13 -9.22 -14.50
C ALA A 214 -27.40 -10.64 -13.98
N LEU A 215 -26.71 -11.04 -12.90
CA LEU A 215 -26.89 -12.35 -12.30
C LEU A 215 -28.32 -12.53 -11.75
N SER A 216 -28.83 -11.53 -11.02
CA SER A 216 -30.20 -11.57 -10.46
C SER A 216 -31.26 -11.72 -11.56
N TYR A 217 -31.09 -11.03 -12.68
CA TYR A 217 -31.97 -11.17 -13.83
C TYR A 217 -31.99 -12.61 -14.36
N LEU A 218 -30.82 -13.22 -14.58
CA LEU A 218 -30.70 -14.58 -15.08
C LEU A 218 -31.27 -15.59 -14.08
N VAL A 219 -30.92 -15.46 -12.80
CA VAL A 219 -31.40 -16.34 -11.73
C VAL A 219 -32.91 -16.36 -11.66
N THR A 220 -33.53 -15.18 -11.67
CA THR A 220 -34.99 -15.05 -11.56
C THR A 220 -35.71 -15.55 -12.81
N ASN A 221 -35.26 -15.13 -13.99
CA ASN A 221 -35.99 -15.39 -15.24
C ASN A 221 -35.73 -16.77 -15.84
N LEU A 222 -34.56 -17.37 -15.56
CA LEU A 222 -34.18 -18.71 -16.03
C LEU A 222 -34.28 -19.77 -14.93
N LYS A 223 -34.67 -19.39 -13.70
CA LYS A 223 -34.83 -20.29 -12.54
C LYS A 223 -33.54 -21.08 -12.23
N VAL A 224 -32.40 -20.41 -12.33
CA VAL A 224 -31.07 -20.98 -12.06
C VAL A 224 -30.98 -21.38 -10.59
N LYS A 225 -30.45 -22.57 -10.30
CA LYS A 225 -30.18 -23.06 -8.93
C LYS A 225 -28.72 -23.49 -8.74
N SER A 226 -27.99 -23.66 -9.84
CA SER A 226 -26.59 -24.08 -9.85
C SER A 226 -25.79 -23.26 -10.85
N TYR A 227 -24.55 -22.95 -10.49
CA TYR A 227 -23.75 -21.91 -11.12
C TYR A 227 -22.29 -22.37 -11.28
N LEU A 228 -21.70 -22.13 -12.44
CA LEU A 228 -20.29 -22.33 -12.72
C LEU A 228 -19.66 -21.03 -13.23
N ASP A 229 -18.59 -20.56 -12.59
CA ASP A 229 -17.81 -19.41 -13.03
C ASP A 229 -16.51 -19.87 -13.72
N ILE A 230 -16.43 -19.75 -15.05
CA ILE A 230 -15.26 -20.13 -15.85
C ILE A 230 -14.36 -18.90 -16.01
N GLY A 231 -13.11 -19.00 -15.55
CA GLY A 231 -12.22 -17.84 -15.41
C GLY A 231 -12.58 -17.00 -14.18
N CYS A 232 -12.88 -17.64 -13.05
CA CYS A 232 -13.48 -16.97 -11.89
C CYS A 232 -12.58 -15.93 -11.19
N GLY A 233 -11.30 -15.87 -11.55
CA GLY A 233 -10.30 -15.06 -10.88
C GLY A 233 -10.36 -15.33 -9.37
N PRO A 234 -10.35 -14.32 -8.49
CA PRO A 234 -10.44 -14.50 -7.04
C PRO A 234 -11.73 -15.14 -6.48
N GLY A 235 -12.73 -15.45 -7.32
CA GLY A 235 -13.98 -16.11 -6.91
C GLY A 235 -15.04 -15.17 -6.32
N GLY A 236 -15.00 -13.88 -6.63
CA GLY A 236 -15.98 -12.91 -6.12
C GLY A 236 -17.41 -13.18 -6.61
N MET A 237 -17.58 -13.59 -7.87
CA MET A 237 -18.89 -13.91 -8.44
C MET A 237 -19.46 -15.22 -7.89
N ILE A 238 -18.61 -16.20 -7.57
CA ILE A 238 -18.99 -17.43 -6.85
C ILE A 238 -19.63 -17.08 -5.50
N LYS A 239 -18.99 -16.21 -4.71
CA LYS A 239 -19.54 -15.75 -3.42
C LYS A 239 -20.87 -15.02 -3.57
N LEU A 240 -21.01 -14.22 -4.63
CA LEU A 240 -22.25 -13.53 -4.93
C LEU A 240 -23.35 -14.55 -5.28
N ALA A 241 -23.04 -15.55 -6.10
CA ALA A 241 -23.95 -16.65 -6.43
C ALA A 241 -24.36 -17.45 -5.17
N GLU A 242 -23.44 -17.80 -4.29
CA GLU A 242 -23.74 -18.45 -3.00
C GLU A 242 -24.66 -17.60 -2.12
N SER A 243 -24.47 -16.27 -2.11
CA SER A 243 -25.35 -15.35 -1.37
C SER A 243 -26.77 -15.23 -1.95
N MET A 244 -26.97 -15.72 -3.18
CA MET A 244 -28.26 -15.86 -3.85
C MET A 244 -28.81 -17.29 -3.74
N ASP A 245 -28.31 -18.09 -2.79
CA ASP A 245 -28.68 -19.49 -2.55
C ASP A 245 -28.43 -20.44 -3.74
N LEU A 246 -27.45 -20.11 -4.60
CA LEU A 246 -27.02 -21.00 -5.69
C LEU A 246 -25.95 -21.98 -5.22
N LYS A 247 -26.01 -23.21 -5.72
CA LYS A 247 -24.88 -24.14 -5.65
C LYS A 247 -23.81 -23.70 -6.65
N ALA A 248 -22.72 -23.10 -6.17
CA ALA A 248 -21.74 -22.41 -7.00
C ALA A 248 -20.39 -23.13 -7.08
N TYR A 249 -19.79 -23.13 -8.26
CA TYR A 249 -18.47 -23.68 -8.56
C TYR A 249 -17.64 -22.69 -9.37
N GLY A 250 -16.33 -22.86 -9.40
CA GLY A 250 -15.43 -22.09 -10.25
C GLY A 250 -14.35 -22.92 -10.94
N ILE A 251 -13.83 -22.39 -12.04
CA ILE A 251 -12.61 -22.88 -12.70
C ILE A 251 -11.68 -21.69 -12.95
N ASP A 252 -10.42 -21.79 -12.51
CA ASP A 252 -9.42 -20.77 -12.82
C ASP A 252 -8.00 -21.36 -12.92
N GLY A 253 -7.21 -20.85 -13.86
CA GLY A 253 -5.86 -21.33 -14.10
C GLY A 253 -4.78 -20.66 -13.24
N ASP A 254 -5.05 -19.52 -12.60
CA ASP A 254 -4.03 -18.74 -11.90
C ASP A 254 -3.46 -19.53 -10.71
N PRO A 255 -2.18 -19.95 -10.77
CA PRO A 255 -1.58 -20.75 -9.70
C PRO A 255 -1.42 -19.96 -8.40
N THR A 256 -1.42 -18.63 -8.46
CA THR A 256 -1.20 -17.72 -7.32
C THR A 256 -2.41 -17.56 -6.41
N LEU A 257 -3.61 -17.86 -6.92
CA LEU A 257 -4.86 -17.72 -6.17
C LEU A 257 -5.01 -18.80 -5.09
N LYS A 258 -5.68 -18.44 -4.00
CA LYS A 258 -6.05 -19.37 -2.92
C LYS A 258 -7.54 -19.24 -2.64
N PHE A 259 -8.26 -20.31 -2.94
CA PHE A 259 -9.71 -20.40 -2.82
C PHE A 259 -10.08 -21.02 -1.49
N ASN A 260 -9.82 -20.32 -0.40
CA ASN A 260 -10.21 -20.80 0.92
C ASN A 260 -11.75 -20.79 1.00
N ASN A 261 -12.35 -21.97 1.22
CA ASN A 261 -13.79 -22.18 1.37
C ASN A 261 -14.63 -21.90 0.11
N LEU A 262 -14.05 -22.02 -1.09
CA LEU A 262 -14.82 -22.01 -2.34
C LEU A 262 -14.55 -23.30 -3.11
N ASP A 263 -15.57 -23.82 -3.81
CA ASP A 263 -15.45 -24.99 -4.67
C ASP A 263 -14.89 -24.57 -6.04
N VAL A 264 -13.56 -24.44 -6.12
CA VAL A 264 -12.86 -23.99 -7.33
C VAL A 264 -11.84 -25.02 -7.79
N LEU A 265 -12.04 -25.50 -9.02
CA LEU A 265 -11.08 -26.33 -9.71
C LEU A 265 -9.97 -25.47 -10.32
N LYS A 266 -8.72 -25.74 -9.95
CA LYS A 266 -7.58 -25.12 -10.62
C LYS A 266 -7.26 -25.84 -11.92
N HIS A 267 -7.43 -25.17 -13.05
CA HIS A 267 -7.18 -25.77 -14.36
C HIS A 267 -6.67 -24.77 -15.41
N ASP A 268 -5.67 -25.18 -16.17
CA ASP A 268 -5.11 -24.41 -17.29
C ASP A 268 -5.56 -25.05 -18.60
N TYR A 269 -6.47 -24.40 -19.32
CA TYR A 269 -7.04 -24.90 -20.57
C TYR A 269 -6.02 -25.08 -21.70
N THR A 270 -4.79 -24.59 -21.58
CA THR A 270 -3.72 -24.96 -22.54
C THR A 270 -3.30 -26.44 -22.42
N LYS A 271 -3.70 -27.12 -21.35
CA LYS A 271 -3.31 -28.51 -21.02
C LYS A 271 -4.38 -29.55 -21.34
N GLY A 272 -5.57 -29.15 -21.81
CA GLY A 272 -6.68 -30.06 -22.11
C GLY A 272 -7.98 -29.65 -21.42
N GLU A 273 -8.94 -30.56 -21.45
CA GLU A 273 -10.23 -30.46 -20.75
C GLU A 273 -10.05 -30.42 -19.23
N SER A 274 -10.93 -29.72 -18.53
CA SER A 274 -10.92 -29.70 -17.06
C SER A 274 -11.52 -30.98 -16.48
N ALA A 275 -11.18 -31.28 -15.22
CA ALA A 275 -11.76 -32.40 -14.48
C ALA A 275 -13.14 -32.09 -13.86
N PHE A 276 -13.75 -30.94 -14.19
CA PHE A 276 -15.07 -30.58 -13.66
C PHE A 276 -16.13 -31.56 -14.20
N ASP A 277 -17.01 -32.10 -13.36
CA ASP A 277 -17.91 -33.20 -13.74
C ASP A 277 -19.38 -32.96 -13.36
N GLN A 278 -19.71 -31.75 -12.91
CA GLN A 278 -21.07 -31.41 -12.47
C GLN A 278 -21.87 -30.77 -13.61
N ALA A 279 -23.14 -31.16 -13.75
CA ALA A 279 -24.10 -30.40 -14.56
C ALA A 279 -24.61 -29.19 -13.77
N VAL A 280 -24.74 -28.04 -14.44
CA VAL A 280 -25.20 -26.79 -13.81
C VAL A 280 -26.30 -26.11 -14.64
N ASP A 281 -27.04 -25.20 -14.03
CA ASP A 281 -28.07 -24.43 -14.74
C ASP A 281 -27.45 -23.26 -15.52
N LEU A 282 -26.46 -22.57 -14.96
CA LEU A 282 -25.80 -21.42 -15.58
C LEU A 282 -24.27 -21.55 -15.53
N ALA A 283 -23.62 -21.45 -16.68
CA ALA A 283 -22.20 -21.12 -16.78
C ALA A 283 -22.05 -19.61 -17.04
N TRP A 284 -21.16 -18.98 -16.29
CA TRP A 284 -20.84 -17.56 -16.32
C TRP A 284 -19.36 -17.39 -16.64
N SER A 285 -19.03 -16.47 -17.53
CA SER A 285 -17.64 -16.24 -17.94
C SER A 285 -17.45 -14.80 -18.40
N VAL A 286 -16.85 -13.96 -17.56
CA VAL A 286 -16.60 -12.54 -17.87
C VAL A 286 -15.10 -12.29 -17.93
N GLU A 287 -14.64 -11.65 -19.01
CA GLU A 287 -13.23 -11.34 -19.28
C GLU A 287 -12.36 -12.61 -19.24
N PHE A 288 -12.69 -13.58 -20.10
CA PHE A 288 -12.03 -14.89 -20.17
C PHE A 288 -11.78 -15.33 -21.61
N LEU A 289 -12.80 -15.22 -22.49
CA LEU A 289 -12.76 -15.75 -23.85
C LEU A 289 -11.60 -15.17 -24.70
N GLU A 290 -11.27 -13.90 -24.49
CA GLU A 290 -10.19 -13.19 -25.14
C GLU A 290 -8.78 -13.60 -24.66
N HIS A 291 -8.70 -14.27 -23.51
CA HIS A 291 -7.47 -14.69 -22.86
C HIS A 291 -7.05 -16.12 -23.18
N VAL A 292 -7.88 -16.89 -23.88
CA VAL A 292 -7.55 -18.24 -24.32
C VAL A 292 -7.40 -18.26 -25.83
N ASP A 293 -6.25 -18.72 -26.31
CA ASP A 293 -5.96 -18.85 -27.74
C ASP A 293 -7.01 -19.75 -28.41
N GLU A 294 -7.47 -19.36 -29.61
CA GLU A 294 -8.52 -20.02 -30.37
C GLU A 294 -8.30 -21.54 -30.50
N ARG A 295 -7.05 -21.98 -30.60
CA ARG A 295 -6.69 -23.41 -30.69
C ARG A 295 -7.09 -24.26 -29.48
N TYR A 296 -7.36 -23.65 -28.32
CA TYR A 296 -7.75 -24.35 -27.09
C TYR A 296 -9.25 -24.22 -26.80
N GLN A 297 -10.04 -23.63 -27.70
CA GLN A 297 -11.47 -23.43 -27.55
C GLN A 297 -12.22 -24.71 -27.18
N GLU A 298 -11.87 -25.82 -27.83
CA GLU A 298 -12.53 -27.10 -27.58
C GLU A 298 -12.48 -27.50 -26.10
N HIS A 299 -11.37 -27.22 -25.41
CA HIS A 299 -11.17 -27.67 -24.04
C HIS A 299 -12.15 -27.03 -23.05
N TYR A 300 -12.40 -25.73 -23.16
CA TYR A 300 -13.32 -25.02 -22.25
C TYR A 300 -14.78 -25.09 -22.72
N MET A 301 -15.04 -25.30 -24.01
CA MET A 301 -16.40 -25.49 -24.50
C MET A 301 -17.06 -26.74 -23.90
N LYS A 302 -16.27 -27.78 -23.55
CA LYS A 302 -16.76 -28.94 -22.79
C LYS A 302 -17.33 -28.58 -21.43
N ASP A 303 -16.80 -27.54 -20.78
CA ASP A 303 -17.31 -27.07 -19.49
C ASP A 303 -18.57 -26.22 -19.68
N PHE A 304 -18.61 -25.36 -20.70
CA PHE A 304 -19.84 -24.67 -21.06
C PHE A 304 -20.97 -25.66 -21.41
N GLN A 305 -20.68 -26.77 -22.09
CA GLN A 305 -21.67 -27.80 -22.46
C GLN A 305 -22.29 -28.53 -21.27
N LYS A 306 -21.74 -28.38 -20.06
CA LYS A 306 -22.33 -28.91 -18.81
C LYS A 306 -23.41 -27.99 -18.25
N ALA A 307 -23.60 -26.79 -18.82
CA ALA A 307 -24.59 -25.83 -18.39
C ALA A 307 -25.83 -25.82 -19.30
N LYS A 308 -27.01 -25.57 -18.71
CA LYS A 308 -28.24 -25.33 -19.49
C LYS A 308 -28.24 -23.98 -20.18
N TYR A 309 -27.68 -22.97 -19.52
CA TYR A 309 -27.54 -21.62 -20.02
C TYR A 309 -26.09 -21.17 -19.88
N VAL A 310 -25.66 -20.33 -20.82
CA VAL A 310 -24.33 -19.72 -20.77
C VAL A 310 -24.47 -18.22 -20.87
N PHE A 311 -23.76 -17.50 -20.01
CA PHE A 311 -23.53 -16.07 -20.14
C PHE A 311 -22.04 -15.80 -20.27
N VAL A 312 -21.65 -15.08 -21.32
CA VAL A 312 -20.25 -14.69 -21.57
C VAL A 312 -20.10 -13.22 -21.90
N THR A 313 -18.91 -12.66 -21.67
CA THR A 313 -18.44 -11.45 -22.36
C THR A 313 -17.23 -11.79 -23.21
N HIS A 314 -16.86 -10.87 -24.11
CA HIS A 314 -15.66 -11.00 -24.93
C HIS A 314 -15.03 -9.64 -25.22
N ALA A 315 -13.78 -9.64 -25.65
CA ALA A 315 -13.11 -8.41 -26.08
C ALA A 315 -13.18 -8.23 -27.61
N PRO A 316 -13.58 -7.05 -28.12
CA PRO A 316 -13.68 -6.80 -29.55
C PRO A 316 -12.30 -6.76 -30.23
N ILE A 317 -12.28 -6.99 -31.54
CA ILE A 317 -11.07 -6.95 -32.38
C ILE A 317 -10.24 -5.68 -32.11
N GLY A 318 -8.94 -5.85 -31.85
CA GLY A 318 -8.01 -4.76 -31.57
C GLY A 318 -8.00 -4.26 -30.12
N LYS A 319 -8.86 -4.79 -29.24
CA LYS A 319 -8.83 -4.47 -27.81
C LYS A 319 -7.50 -4.95 -27.19
N THR A 320 -6.75 -4.03 -26.63
CA THR A 320 -5.52 -4.35 -25.90
C THR A 320 -5.80 -4.73 -24.45
N GLY A 321 -4.99 -5.63 -23.92
CA GLY A 321 -5.05 -6.06 -22.53
C GLY A 321 -4.03 -7.16 -22.22
N HIS A 322 -4.00 -7.62 -20.97
CA HIS A 322 -3.02 -8.63 -20.56
C HIS A 322 -3.37 -9.97 -21.21
N HIS A 323 -2.48 -10.48 -22.06
CA HIS A 323 -2.68 -11.75 -22.77
C HIS A 323 -4.00 -11.82 -23.56
N HIS A 324 -4.39 -10.72 -24.20
CA HIS A 324 -5.48 -10.72 -25.18
C HIS A 324 -4.98 -11.38 -26.46
N VAL A 325 -5.38 -12.62 -26.70
CA VAL A 325 -4.92 -13.45 -27.83
C VAL A 325 -6.06 -13.88 -28.75
N ASN A 326 -7.32 -13.71 -28.32
CA ASN A 326 -8.49 -14.09 -29.10
C ASN A 326 -9.59 -13.01 -29.05
N CYS A 327 -9.23 -11.78 -29.40
CA CYS A 327 -10.19 -10.67 -29.51
C CYS A 327 -10.97 -10.77 -30.82
N GLN A 328 -12.28 -10.95 -30.73
CA GLN A 328 -13.16 -11.27 -31.87
C GLN A 328 -14.47 -10.49 -31.79
N SER A 329 -15.30 -10.55 -32.85
CA SER A 329 -16.61 -9.88 -32.85
C SER A 329 -17.68 -10.71 -32.13
N SER A 330 -18.84 -10.11 -31.83
CA SER A 330 -19.95 -10.84 -31.23
C SER A 330 -20.48 -11.93 -32.16
N GLU A 331 -20.49 -11.67 -33.47
CA GLU A 331 -20.93 -12.61 -34.51
C GLU A 331 -20.04 -13.84 -34.51
N TYR A 332 -18.71 -13.67 -34.44
CA TYR A 332 -17.78 -14.78 -34.32
C TYR A 332 -18.09 -15.66 -33.11
N TRP A 333 -18.33 -15.07 -31.93
CA TRP A 333 -18.63 -15.84 -30.74
C TRP A 333 -19.99 -16.53 -30.82
N ILE A 334 -20.99 -15.90 -31.43
CA ILE A 334 -22.28 -16.54 -31.69
C ILE A 334 -22.07 -17.78 -32.57
N ASP A 335 -21.37 -17.66 -33.69
CA ASP A 335 -21.08 -18.78 -34.61
C ASP A 335 -20.31 -19.92 -33.90
N VAL A 336 -19.34 -19.56 -33.05
CA VAL A 336 -18.58 -20.52 -32.24
C VAL A 336 -19.50 -21.25 -31.27
N PHE A 337 -20.31 -20.56 -30.47
CA PHE A 337 -21.24 -21.22 -29.55
C PHE A 337 -22.27 -22.08 -30.30
N GLU A 338 -22.77 -21.65 -31.45
CA GLU A 338 -23.69 -22.43 -32.29
C GLU A 338 -23.05 -23.75 -32.76
N LYS A 339 -21.77 -23.73 -33.17
CA LYS A 339 -21.02 -24.93 -33.54
C LYS A 339 -20.93 -25.96 -32.40
N TYR A 340 -20.95 -25.52 -31.14
CA TYR A 340 -20.92 -26.40 -29.96
C TYR A 340 -22.30 -26.75 -29.42
N GLY A 341 -23.38 -26.51 -30.19
CA GLY A 341 -24.73 -26.93 -29.84
C GLY A 341 -25.46 -25.96 -28.90
N PHE A 342 -25.09 -24.68 -28.92
CA PHE A 342 -25.83 -23.64 -28.22
C PHE A 342 -26.69 -22.83 -29.17
N LYS A 343 -27.76 -22.23 -28.64
CA LYS A 343 -28.61 -21.29 -29.35
C LYS A 343 -28.45 -19.91 -28.72
N TYR A 344 -28.23 -18.90 -29.56
CA TYR A 344 -28.17 -17.51 -29.09
C TYR A 344 -29.54 -17.00 -28.61
N GLU A 345 -29.58 -16.50 -27.37
CA GLU A 345 -30.77 -16.00 -26.71
C GLU A 345 -30.79 -14.46 -26.73
N ARG A 346 -31.20 -13.89 -27.87
CA ARG A 346 -31.23 -12.43 -28.07
C ARG A 346 -31.99 -11.68 -26.98
N LYS A 347 -33.18 -12.15 -26.59
CA LYS A 347 -34.00 -11.51 -25.56
C LYS A 347 -33.27 -11.45 -24.22
N HIS A 348 -32.67 -12.56 -23.78
CA HIS A 348 -31.94 -12.59 -22.52
C HIS A 348 -30.67 -11.76 -22.59
N THR A 349 -29.99 -11.76 -23.73
CA THR A 349 -28.82 -10.91 -23.98
C THR A 349 -29.12 -9.43 -23.79
N GLU A 350 -30.16 -8.92 -24.46
CA GLU A 350 -30.57 -7.51 -24.35
C GLU A 350 -30.95 -7.15 -22.91
N ASN A 351 -31.65 -8.04 -22.21
CA ASN A 351 -32.07 -7.76 -20.84
C ASN A 351 -30.92 -7.81 -19.84
N VAL A 352 -29.98 -8.76 -19.96
CA VAL A 352 -28.80 -8.81 -19.08
C VAL A 352 -27.97 -7.54 -19.21
N ARG A 353 -27.79 -7.04 -20.43
CA ARG A 353 -27.09 -5.77 -20.69
C ARG A 353 -27.77 -4.59 -19.99
N ILE A 354 -29.11 -4.53 -20.03
CA ILE A 354 -29.90 -3.48 -19.38
C ILE A 354 -29.78 -3.55 -17.85
N HIS A 355 -29.81 -4.75 -17.28
CA HIS A 355 -29.81 -4.96 -15.83
C HIS A 355 -28.41 -4.99 -15.21
N SER A 356 -27.35 -4.92 -16.01
CA SER A 356 -25.97 -4.96 -15.52
C SER A 356 -25.70 -3.82 -14.53
N THR A 357 -25.22 -4.20 -13.35
CA THR A 357 -24.72 -3.27 -12.32
C THR A 357 -23.20 -3.17 -12.33
N MET A 358 -22.53 -3.84 -13.28
CA MET A 358 -21.08 -3.81 -13.38
C MET A 358 -20.60 -2.38 -13.67
N PRO A 359 -19.62 -1.84 -12.91
CA PRO A 359 -19.04 -0.51 -13.18
C PRO A 359 -18.27 -0.42 -14.50
N ARG A 360 -17.97 -1.57 -15.12
CA ARG A 360 -17.31 -1.69 -16.42
C ARG A 360 -18.35 -2.03 -17.47
N GLU A 361 -18.13 -1.52 -18.67
CA GLU A 361 -19.09 -1.65 -19.77
C GLU A 361 -19.05 -3.01 -20.47
N PHE A 362 -18.21 -3.96 -20.01
CA PHE A 362 -18.02 -5.28 -20.65
C PHE A 362 -19.34 -6.00 -20.89
N VAL A 363 -20.17 -6.13 -19.85
CA VAL A 363 -21.47 -6.78 -19.93
C VAL A 363 -22.39 -6.03 -20.88
N LYS A 364 -22.49 -4.69 -20.73
CA LYS A 364 -23.37 -3.84 -21.53
C LYS A 364 -23.03 -3.86 -23.02
N GLU A 365 -21.74 -3.87 -23.36
CA GLU A 365 -21.25 -3.82 -24.73
C GLU A 365 -21.20 -5.20 -25.40
N THR A 366 -20.73 -6.21 -24.67
CA THR A 366 -20.30 -7.51 -25.25
C THR A 366 -20.91 -8.74 -24.59
N GLY A 367 -21.77 -8.57 -23.58
CA GLY A 367 -22.46 -9.68 -22.93
C GLY A 367 -23.33 -10.46 -23.91
N LEU A 368 -23.28 -11.78 -23.89
CA LEU A 368 -24.06 -12.68 -24.74
C LEU A 368 -24.65 -13.80 -23.86
N VAL A 369 -25.90 -14.17 -24.14
CA VAL A 369 -26.60 -15.27 -23.47
C VAL A 369 -26.93 -16.36 -24.47
N PHE A 370 -26.76 -17.62 -24.07
CA PHE A 370 -27.06 -18.79 -24.87
C PHE A 370 -27.84 -19.84 -24.07
N SER A 371 -28.61 -20.68 -24.76
CA SER A 371 -29.24 -21.89 -24.23
C SER A 371 -28.59 -23.13 -24.87
N ASN A 372 -28.35 -24.16 -24.07
CA ASN A 372 -27.82 -25.43 -24.56
C ASN A 372 -28.94 -26.26 -25.20
N LEU A 373 -28.69 -26.83 -26.37
CA LEU A 373 -29.68 -27.61 -27.13
C LEU A 373 -29.64 -29.12 -26.83
N ASN A 374 -28.65 -29.59 -26.05
CA ASN A 374 -28.42 -31.00 -25.76
C ASN A 374 -29.00 -31.46 -24.42
#